data_AF-A0A7M4ACL2-F1
#
_entry.id   AF-A0A7M4ACL2-F1
#
_cell.length_a   1.000
_cell.length_b   1.000
_cell.length_c   1.000
_cell.angle_alpha   90.00
_cell.angle_beta   90.00
_cell.angle_gamma   90.00
#
_symmetry.space_group_name_H-M   'P 1'
#
loop_
_entity.id
_entity.type
_entity.pdbx_description
1 polymer ?
#
loop_
_entity_poly.entity_id
_entity_poly.type
_entity_poly.pdbx_seq_one_letter_code
_entity_poly.pdbx_strand_id
1 'polypeptide(L)'
;MQMRGKVRFRFRSSESEIDVLIEGEYDVVNSIRDELGLQGRVGFIQPLSARLVHGHEPELSPAMGDEEDLENLSDENKLPGPPPDPTSIPAVVRRIGDLDIKAEISDLDGPSRTEPQLEYIREFLESIDELEPLKNNLSGDPMAEAWLQIVLTLVVRQHGQTSLPISAIEELIGE
;
A
#
# COMPACT_ATOMS: atom_id res chain seq x y z
N MET A 1 24.92 -16.66 21.23
CA MET A 1 23.48 -16.39 21.10
C MET A 1 22.79 -17.70 20.76
N GLN A 2 21.96 -18.23 21.66
CA GLN A 2 21.16 -19.42 21.40
C GLN A 2 19.80 -18.94 20.85
N MET A 3 19.44 -19.40 19.65
CA MET A 3 18.15 -19.07 19.04
C MET A 3 17.12 -20.08 19.53
N ARG A 4 15.94 -19.62 19.96
CA ARG A 4 14.82 -20.49 20.40
C ARG A 4 13.52 -19.98 19.76
N GLY A 5 12.44 -20.75 19.83
CA GLY A 5 11.13 -20.34 19.33
C GLY A 5 11.01 -20.29 17.80
N LYS A 6 9.99 -19.57 17.31
CA LYS A 6 9.70 -19.47 15.87
C LYS A 6 10.73 -18.62 15.15
N VAL A 7 11.31 -19.18 14.10
CA VAL A 7 12.32 -18.55 13.26
C VAL A 7 12.00 -18.73 11.79
N ARG A 8 12.63 -17.89 10.98
CA ARG A 8 12.59 -17.96 9.52
C ARG A 8 14.00 -18.08 8.98
N PHE A 9 14.27 -19.12 8.22
CA PHE A 9 15.49 -19.27 7.43
C PHE A 9 15.27 -18.78 6.00
N ARG A 10 16.23 -18.02 5.46
CA ARG A 10 16.24 -17.55 4.08
C ARG A 10 17.57 -17.84 3.42
N PHE A 11 17.52 -18.46 2.25
CA PHE A 11 18.67 -18.70 1.39
C PHE A 11 18.32 -18.36 -0.06
N ARG A 12 19.21 -17.65 -0.75
CA ARG A 12 19.07 -17.33 -2.17
C ARG A 12 20.41 -17.58 -2.88
N SER A 13 20.37 -18.41 -3.93
CA SER A 13 21.52 -18.61 -4.83
C SER A 13 21.29 -17.85 -6.14
N SER A 14 22.18 -16.90 -6.45
CA SER A 14 22.16 -16.17 -7.73
C SER A 14 22.62 -17.01 -8.91
N GLU A 15 23.42 -18.05 -8.67
CA GLU A 15 23.97 -18.91 -9.73
C GLU A 15 22.98 -19.99 -10.18
N SER A 16 22.13 -20.46 -9.26
CA SER A 16 21.20 -21.57 -9.50
C SER A 16 19.74 -21.11 -9.59
N GLU A 17 19.47 -19.81 -9.39
CA GLU A 17 18.12 -19.22 -9.34
C GLU A 17 17.18 -19.92 -8.32
N ILE A 18 17.76 -20.39 -7.21
CA ILE A 18 17.04 -21.08 -6.13
C ILE A 18 16.81 -20.12 -4.96
N ASP A 19 15.55 -20.00 -4.51
CA ASP A 19 15.16 -19.29 -3.28
C ASP A 19 14.50 -20.30 -2.32
N VAL A 20 15.02 -20.37 -1.09
CA VAL A 20 14.55 -21.27 -0.03
C VAL A 20 14.12 -20.43 1.17
N LEU A 21 12.86 -20.59 1.55
CA LEU A 21 12.25 -19.95 2.70
C LEU A 21 11.65 -21.03 3.60
N ILE A 22 12.11 -21.13 4.83
CA ILE A 22 11.60 -22.10 5.82
C ILE A 22 11.19 -21.33 7.06
N GLU A 23 9.98 -21.53 7.54
CA GLU A 23 9.43 -20.85 8.72
C GLU A 23 8.84 -21.90 9.68
N GLY A 24 9.18 -21.82 10.96
CA GLY A 24 8.75 -22.79 11.96
C GLY A 24 9.54 -22.69 13.26
N GLU A 25 9.39 -23.68 14.14
CA GLU A 25 10.21 -23.80 15.35
C GLU A 25 11.68 -24.01 14.99
N TYR A 26 12.58 -23.42 15.78
CA TYR A 26 14.03 -23.44 15.53
C TYR A 26 14.56 -24.85 15.27
N ASP A 27 14.19 -25.84 16.08
CA ASP A 27 14.68 -27.21 15.94
C ASP A 27 14.24 -27.85 14.60
N VAL A 28 13.00 -27.58 14.17
CA VAL A 28 12.45 -28.08 12.90
C VAL A 28 13.12 -27.38 11.72
N VAL A 29 13.24 -26.05 11.78
CA VAL A 29 13.89 -25.26 10.72
C VAL A 29 15.35 -25.67 10.59
N ASN A 30 16.05 -25.94 11.70
CA ASN A 30 17.43 -26.38 11.69
C ASN A 30 17.56 -27.80 11.14
N SER A 31 16.67 -28.73 11.48
CA SER A 31 16.65 -30.09 10.90
C SER A 31 16.48 -30.05 9.37
N ILE A 32 15.52 -29.27 8.86
CA ILE A 32 15.28 -29.17 7.41
C ILE A 32 16.47 -28.50 6.71
N ARG A 33 17.07 -27.48 7.32
CA ARG A 33 18.30 -26.84 6.80
C ARG A 33 19.44 -27.86 6.68
N ASP A 34 19.56 -28.71 7.68
CA ASP A 34 20.59 -29.74 7.77
C ASP A 34 20.38 -30.82 6.69
N GLU A 35 19.15 -31.25 6.47
CA GLU A 35 18.77 -32.18 5.38
C GLU A 35 19.06 -31.61 3.97
N LEU A 36 18.83 -30.31 3.78
CA LEU A 36 19.10 -29.62 2.51
C LEU A 36 20.60 -29.36 2.28
N GLY A 37 21.48 -29.74 3.22
CA GLY A 37 22.91 -29.47 3.12
C GLY A 37 23.26 -27.97 3.19
N LEU A 38 22.34 -27.13 3.66
CA LEU A 38 22.51 -25.68 3.77
C LEU A 38 23.17 -25.29 5.11
N GLN A 39 24.11 -26.12 5.57
CA GLN A 39 24.88 -25.88 6.78
C GLN A 39 26.03 -24.90 6.52
N GLY A 40 26.32 -24.02 7.49
CA GLY A 40 27.40 -23.03 7.40
C GLY A 40 26.90 -21.61 7.14
N ARG A 41 27.72 -20.77 6.49
CA ARG A 41 27.39 -19.34 6.21
C ARG A 41 26.54 -19.16 4.95
N VAL A 42 25.68 -20.12 4.64
CA VAL A 42 24.80 -20.09 3.47
C VAL A 42 23.38 -19.74 3.93
N GLY A 43 22.97 -18.49 3.70
CA GLY A 43 21.68 -17.96 4.17
C GLY A 43 21.72 -17.37 5.59
N PHE A 44 20.58 -16.86 6.05
CA PHE A 44 20.44 -16.27 7.38
C PHE A 44 19.18 -16.76 8.09
N ILE A 45 19.26 -16.91 9.42
CA ILE A 45 18.13 -17.22 10.30
C ILE A 45 17.69 -15.92 10.96
N GLN A 46 16.44 -15.55 10.75
CA GLN A 46 15.78 -14.42 11.37
C GLN A 46 14.84 -14.92 12.48
N PRO A 47 14.97 -14.45 13.74
CA PRO A 47 13.96 -14.74 14.76
C PRO A 47 12.67 -14.03 14.38
N LEU A 48 11.54 -14.74 14.47
CA LEU A 48 10.23 -14.13 14.33
C LEU A 48 9.78 -13.77 15.75
N SER A 49 10.06 -12.54 16.17
CA SER A 49 9.48 -12.01 17.40
C SER A 49 7.97 -12.19 17.35
N ALA A 50 7.40 -12.65 18.46
CA ALA A 50 5.98 -12.85 18.63
C ALA A 50 5.23 -11.66 18.01
N ARG A 51 4.46 -11.93 16.95
CA ARG A 51 3.39 -11.02 16.56
C ARG A 51 2.62 -10.74 17.85
N LEU A 52 2.41 -9.46 18.15
CA LEU A 52 1.50 -9.01 19.20
C LEU A 52 0.20 -9.78 19.03
N VAL A 53 0.01 -10.80 19.87
CA VAL A 53 -1.21 -11.60 19.89
C VAL A 53 -2.26 -10.68 20.48
N HIS A 54 -3.19 -10.23 19.65
CA HIS A 54 -4.39 -9.60 20.15
C HIS A 54 -5.23 -10.70 20.80
N GLY A 55 -5.25 -10.72 22.13
CA GLY A 55 -6.24 -11.42 22.96
C GLY A 55 -6.39 -12.94 22.75
N HIS A 56 -5.97 -13.69 23.78
CA HIS A 56 -6.44 -15.04 24.11
C HIS A 56 -5.79 -16.25 23.40
N GLU A 57 -4.51 -16.19 23.02
CA GLU A 57 -3.69 -17.38 22.77
C GLU A 57 -2.55 -17.48 23.81
N PRO A 58 -2.13 -18.70 24.23
CA PRO A 58 -1.11 -18.88 25.25
C PRO A 58 0.21 -18.24 24.80
N GLU A 59 0.85 -17.51 25.72
CA GLU A 59 2.07 -16.75 25.47
C GLU A 59 3.15 -17.63 24.84
N LEU A 60 3.52 -17.33 23.60
CA LEU A 60 4.66 -17.97 22.95
C LEU A 60 5.93 -17.30 23.47
N SER A 61 6.85 -18.12 23.99
CA SER A 61 8.13 -17.69 24.52
C SER A 61 8.93 -16.92 23.45
N PRO A 62 9.62 -15.84 23.84
CA PRO A 62 10.37 -14.99 22.92
C PRO A 62 11.51 -15.79 22.25
N ALA A 63 11.80 -15.46 20.99
CA ALA A 63 12.78 -16.17 20.19
C ALA A 63 14.26 -15.84 20.52
N MET A 64 14.47 -14.91 21.46
CA MET A 64 15.76 -14.49 22.03
C MET A 64 15.54 -14.03 23.48
N GLY A 65 16.49 -14.32 24.37
CA GLY A 65 16.49 -13.88 25.77
C GLY A 65 16.45 -15.03 26.78
N ASP A 66 16.85 -14.74 28.02
CA ASP A 66 16.83 -15.68 29.15
C ASP A 66 15.53 -15.45 29.98
N GLU A 67 15.06 -16.47 30.72
CA GLU A 67 13.76 -16.43 31.44
C GLU A 67 13.66 -15.30 32.49
N GLU A 68 14.78 -14.78 32.98
CA GLU A 68 14.84 -13.66 33.93
C GLU A 68 14.45 -12.30 33.29
N ASP A 69 14.53 -12.16 31.96
CA ASP A 69 14.11 -10.94 31.27
C ASP A 69 12.58 -10.83 31.14
N LEU A 70 11.83 -11.93 31.29
CA LEU A 70 10.37 -11.94 31.17
C LEU A 70 9.67 -11.18 32.31
N GLU A 71 10.24 -11.17 33.53
CA GLU A 71 9.66 -10.43 34.67
C GLU A 71 9.75 -8.90 34.49
N ASN A 72 10.78 -8.43 33.78
CA ASN A 72 11.00 -7.00 33.47
C ASN A 72 10.16 -6.49 32.27
N LEU A 73 9.59 -7.37 31.44
CA LEU A 73 8.72 -6.94 30.32
C LEU A 73 7.38 -6.35 30.77
N SER A 74 7.02 -6.51 32.05
CA SER A 74 5.78 -5.94 32.60
C SER A 74 5.79 -4.41 32.63
N ASP A 75 6.97 -3.80 32.74
CA ASP A 75 7.14 -2.34 32.72
C ASP A 75 7.55 -1.78 31.35
N GLU A 76 8.21 -2.57 30.49
CA GLU A 76 8.60 -2.15 29.14
C GLU A 76 7.45 -2.15 28.11
N ASN A 77 6.34 -2.84 28.39
CA ASN A 77 5.15 -2.84 27.53
C ASN A 77 4.18 -1.67 27.77
N LYS A 78 4.51 -0.71 28.67
CA LYS A 78 3.73 0.52 28.81
C LYS A 78 4.09 1.45 27.64
N LEU A 79 3.18 1.54 26.67
CA LEU A 79 3.28 2.53 25.60
C LEU A 79 3.49 3.92 26.21
N PRO A 80 4.47 4.70 25.72
CA PRO A 80 4.68 6.05 26.21
C PRO A 80 3.44 6.90 25.88
N GLY A 81 2.77 7.40 26.92
CA GLY A 81 1.62 8.29 26.79
C GLY A 81 0.47 7.94 27.75
N PRO A 82 -0.49 8.86 27.91
CA PRO A 82 -1.73 8.55 28.61
C PRO A 82 -2.50 7.45 27.86
N PRO A 83 -3.30 6.63 28.58
CA PRO A 83 -4.16 5.64 27.93
C PRO A 83 -5.08 6.36 26.92
N PRO A 84 -5.27 5.79 25.71
CA PRO A 84 -6.14 6.39 24.72
C PRO A 84 -7.54 6.55 25.31
N ASP A 85 -8.12 7.75 25.19
CA ASP A 85 -9.49 8.02 25.65
C ASP A 85 -10.48 7.57 24.57
N PRO A 86 -11.23 6.46 24.77
CA PRO A 86 -12.20 5.98 23.79
C PRO A 86 -13.37 6.95 23.59
N THR A 87 -13.54 7.90 24.51
CA THR A 87 -14.57 8.96 24.42
C THR A 87 -14.24 10.03 23.38
N SER A 88 -12.98 10.07 22.90
CA SER A 88 -12.54 10.99 21.84
C SER A 88 -12.91 10.53 20.42
N ILE A 89 -13.41 9.29 20.26
CA ILE A 89 -13.83 8.78 18.96
C ILE A 89 -15.28 9.24 18.70
N PRO A 90 -15.55 10.03 17.65
CA PRO A 90 -16.91 10.40 17.31
C PRO A 90 -17.67 9.15 16.87
N ALA A 91 -18.77 8.84 17.56
CA ALA A 91 -19.69 7.75 17.19
C ALA A 91 -20.53 8.16 15.98
N VAL A 92 -19.91 8.25 14.81
CA VAL A 92 -20.63 8.50 13.55
C VAL A 92 -21.30 7.19 13.13
N VAL A 93 -22.47 6.92 13.70
CA VAL A 93 -23.31 5.78 13.31
C VAL A 93 -24.08 6.19 12.05
N ARG A 94 -23.51 5.91 10.87
CA ARG A 94 -24.27 5.97 9.61
C ARG A 94 -24.98 4.64 9.41
N ARG A 95 -26.29 4.68 9.16
CA ARG A 95 -27.03 3.48 8.76
C ARG A 95 -26.54 3.05 7.38
N ILE A 96 -26.24 1.75 7.24
CA ILE A 96 -25.82 1.20 5.96
C ILE A 96 -26.97 1.36 4.96
N GLY A 97 -26.74 2.11 3.88
CA GLY A 97 -27.73 2.36 2.83
C GLY A 97 -28.40 3.75 2.84
N ASP A 98 -28.17 4.58 3.86
CA ASP A 98 -28.74 5.94 3.94
C ASP A 98 -27.90 7.00 3.19
N LEU A 99 -26.79 6.63 2.55
CA LEU A 99 -25.95 7.57 1.79
C LEU A 99 -26.59 7.89 0.44
N ASP A 100 -27.18 9.08 0.32
CA ASP A 100 -27.55 9.65 -0.98
C ASP A 100 -26.35 10.36 -1.60
N ILE A 101 -25.66 9.67 -2.50
CA ILE A 101 -24.48 10.18 -3.20
C ILE A 101 -24.82 11.44 -4.00
N LYS A 102 -26.05 11.58 -4.53
CA LYS A 102 -26.43 12.76 -5.32
C LYS A 102 -26.60 13.99 -4.44
N ALA A 103 -27.21 13.82 -3.27
CA ALA A 103 -27.36 14.89 -2.30
C ALA A 103 -25.99 15.34 -1.78
N GLU A 104 -25.14 14.39 -1.36
CA GLU A 104 -23.80 14.71 -0.84
C GLU A 104 -22.91 15.38 -1.90
N ILE A 105 -22.98 14.93 -3.17
CA ILE A 105 -22.26 15.59 -4.27
C ILE A 105 -22.79 17.00 -4.55
N SER A 106 -24.08 17.26 -4.30
CA SER A 106 -24.65 18.61 -4.46
C SER A 106 -24.24 19.56 -3.33
N ASP A 107 -23.96 19.02 -2.14
CA ASP A 107 -23.41 19.78 -1.01
C ASP A 107 -21.91 20.09 -1.20
N LEU A 108 -21.22 19.26 -2.00
CA LEU A 108 -19.89 19.56 -2.51
C LEU A 108 -20.02 20.57 -3.65
N ASP A 109 -19.29 21.69 -3.60
CA ASP A 109 -19.31 22.76 -4.62
C ASP A 109 -18.59 22.33 -5.92
N GLY A 110 -18.94 21.15 -6.44
CA GLY A 110 -18.38 20.51 -7.62
C GLY A 110 -19.21 20.76 -8.89
N PRO A 111 -18.59 20.64 -10.07
CA PRO A 111 -19.31 20.77 -11.34
C PRO A 111 -20.38 19.70 -11.49
N SER A 112 -21.56 20.10 -11.97
CA SER A 112 -22.62 19.17 -12.34
C SER A 112 -22.16 18.28 -13.50
N ARG A 113 -22.49 16.99 -13.43
CA ARG A 113 -22.16 16.04 -14.50
C ARG A 113 -22.89 16.41 -15.78
N THR A 114 -22.15 16.89 -16.77
CA THR A 114 -22.65 17.27 -18.10
C THR A 114 -21.91 16.49 -19.19
N GLU A 115 -22.44 16.52 -20.41
CA GLU A 115 -21.77 15.93 -21.56
C GLU A 115 -20.64 16.88 -22.05
N PRO A 116 -19.40 16.39 -22.22
CA PRO A 116 -18.29 17.19 -22.71
C PRO A 116 -18.54 17.68 -24.14
N GLN A 117 -18.30 18.97 -24.40
CA GLN A 117 -18.45 19.56 -25.73
C GLN A 117 -17.10 19.52 -26.47
N LEU A 118 -16.91 18.53 -27.35
CA LEU A 118 -15.60 18.27 -27.98
C LEU A 118 -15.06 19.48 -28.77
N GLU A 119 -15.89 20.18 -29.55
CA GLU A 119 -15.51 21.43 -30.22
C GLU A 119 -14.90 22.47 -29.28
N TYR A 120 -15.53 22.71 -28.13
CA TYR A 120 -15.04 23.68 -27.16
C TYR A 120 -13.69 23.25 -26.57
N ILE A 121 -13.55 21.95 -26.28
CA ILE A 121 -12.29 21.39 -25.78
C ILE A 121 -11.19 21.56 -26.83
N ARG A 122 -11.48 21.27 -28.10
CA ARG A 122 -10.54 21.44 -29.22
C ARG A 122 -10.08 22.90 -29.35
N GLU A 123 -11.02 23.84 -29.38
CA GLU A 123 -10.70 25.28 -29.45
C GLU A 123 -9.83 25.72 -28.27
N PHE A 124 -10.11 25.20 -27.07
CA PHE A 124 -9.27 25.46 -25.89
C PHE A 124 -7.87 24.89 -26.06
N LEU A 125 -7.71 23.65 -26.52
CA LEU A 125 -6.40 23.03 -26.74
C LEU A 125 -5.57 23.78 -27.80
N GLU A 126 -6.20 24.23 -28.89
CA GLU A 126 -5.55 25.02 -29.94
C GLU A 126 -5.09 26.41 -29.45
N SER A 127 -5.71 26.93 -28.39
CA SER A 127 -5.29 28.20 -27.77
C SER A 127 -4.04 28.09 -26.89
N ILE A 128 -3.56 26.86 -26.64
CA ILE A 128 -2.37 26.61 -25.83
C ILE A 128 -1.14 26.67 -26.75
N ASP A 129 -0.34 27.72 -26.61
CA ASP A 129 0.82 27.97 -27.49
C ASP A 129 1.87 26.86 -27.46
N GLU A 130 2.40 26.51 -26.27
CA GLU A 130 3.43 25.49 -26.14
C GLU A 130 3.35 24.81 -24.77
N LEU A 131 3.45 23.47 -24.76
CA LEU A 131 3.43 22.66 -23.55
C LEU A 131 4.82 22.09 -23.26
N GLU A 132 5.20 22.10 -21.98
CA GLU A 132 6.38 21.37 -21.53
C GLU A 132 6.06 19.89 -21.30
N PRO A 133 6.93 18.96 -21.73
CA PRO A 133 6.77 17.55 -21.41
C PRO A 133 6.80 17.31 -19.89
N LEU A 134 6.02 16.33 -19.43
CA LEU A 134 6.00 15.97 -18.02
C LEU A 134 7.35 15.41 -17.56
N LYS A 135 7.75 15.77 -16.33
CA LYS A 135 8.96 15.23 -15.70
C LYS A 135 8.59 13.97 -14.90
N ASN A 136 8.08 12.97 -15.60
CA ASN A 136 7.66 11.70 -15.01
C ASN A 136 8.51 10.53 -15.55
N ASN A 137 9.20 9.82 -14.65
CA ASN A 137 10.07 8.70 -14.99
C ASN A 137 9.31 7.43 -15.42
N LEU A 138 7.99 7.39 -15.23
CA LEU A 138 7.13 6.26 -15.60
C LEU A 138 6.41 6.47 -16.95
N SER A 139 6.50 7.67 -17.52
CA SER A 139 5.81 8.00 -18.77
C SER A 139 6.54 7.42 -19.97
N GLY A 140 5.80 6.72 -20.84
CA GLY A 140 6.33 6.26 -22.14
C GLY A 140 6.43 7.39 -23.16
N ASP A 141 5.51 8.36 -23.09
CA ASP A 141 5.51 9.59 -23.88
C ASP A 141 5.09 10.77 -22.98
N PRO A 142 6.08 11.50 -22.43
CA PRO A 142 5.79 12.61 -21.52
C PRO A 142 5.07 13.80 -22.17
N MET A 143 5.11 13.92 -23.51
CA MET A 143 4.41 14.99 -24.22
C MET A 143 2.94 14.64 -24.40
N ALA A 144 2.65 13.44 -24.89
CA ALA A 144 1.27 12.97 -25.02
C ALA A 144 0.54 12.95 -23.66
N GLU A 145 1.23 12.58 -22.59
CA GLU A 145 0.66 12.60 -21.24
C GLU A 145 0.35 14.02 -20.74
N ALA A 146 1.15 15.03 -21.13
CA ALA A 146 0.84 16.43 -20.81
C ALA A 146 -0.49 16.88 -21.43
N TRP A 147 -0.72 16.53 -22.69
CA TRP A 147 -1.99 16.79 -23.39
C TRP A 147 -3.16 16.05 -22.75
N LEU A 148 -2.99 14.76 -22.45
CA LEU A 148 -4.00 13.96 -21.74
C LEU A 148 -4.35 14.56 -20.38
N GLN A 149 -3.35 15.03 -19.64
CA GLN A 149 -3.57 15.64 -18.33
C GLN A 149 -4.46 16.88 -18.43
N ILE A 150 -4.26 17.72 -19.45
CA ILE A 150 -5.07 18.92 -19.67
C ILE A 150 -6.50 18.55 -20.05
N VAL A 151 -6.68 17.65 -21.03
CA VAL A 151 -8.00 17.18 -21.47
C VAL A 151 -8.79 16.62 -20.29
N LEU A 152 -8.21 15.67 -19.55
CA LEU A 152 -8.88 15.03 -18.43
C LEU A 152 -9.14 16.02 -17.28
N THR A 153 -8.24 16.97 -17.03
CA THR A 153 -8.46 18.03 -16.04
C THR A 153 -9.66 18.90 -16.41
N LEU A 154 -9.77 19.29 -17.68
CA LEU A 154 -10.87 20.10 -18.17
C LEU A 154 -12.20 19.34 -18.08
N VAL A 155 -12.23 18.08 -18.49
CA VAL A 155 -13.40 17.20 -18.42
C VAL A 155 -13.88 17.00 -16.98
N VAL A 156 -12.96 16.80 -16.03
CA VAL A 156 -13.31 16.68 -14.60
C VAL A 156 -13.82 18.01 -14.04
N ARG A 157 -13.11 19.12 -14.29
CA ARG A 157 -13.42 20.41 -13.66
C ARG A 157 -14.62 21.13 -14.25
N GLN A 158 -14.88 20.98 -15.55
CA GLN A 158 -15.96 21.68 -16.22
C GLN A 158 -17.20 20.80 -16.40
N HIS A 159 -17.01 19.51 -16.64
CA HIS A 159 -18.10 18.60 -16.97
C HIS A 159 -18.40 17.56 -15.88
N GLY A 160 -17.63 17.51 -14.79
CA GLY A 160 -17.84 16.55 -13.70
C GLY A 160 -17.74 15.09 -14.13
N GLN A 161 -17.06 14.82 -15.26
CA GLN A 161 -16.86 13.49 -15.81
C GLN A 161 -15.47 13.00 -15.41
N THR A 162 -15.37 11.77 -14.92
CA THR A 162 -14.09 11.18 -14.49
C THR A 162 -13.31 10.52 -15.61
N SER A 163 -13.89 10.44 -16.81
CA SER A 163 -13.31 9.78 -17.98
C SER A 163 -13.89 10.31 -19.29
N LEU A 164 -13.20 10.03 -20.40
CA LEU A 164 -13.62 10.29 -21.77
C LEU A 164 -13.50 8.98 -22.57
N PRO A 165 -14.43 8.65 -23.50
CA PRO A 165 -14.24 7.51 -24.40
C PRO A 165 -12.99 7.68 -25.26
N ILE A 166 -12.30 6.57 -25.54
CA ILE A 166 -11.04 6.55 -26.32
C ILE A 166 -11.22 7.23 -27.68
N SER A 167 -12.33 6.99 -28.36
CA SER A 167 -12.62 7.62 -29.65
C SER A 167 -12.64 9.15 -29.59
N ALA A 168 -13.14 9.73 -28.49
CA ALA A 168 -13.14 11.17 -28.30
C ALA A 168 -11.75 11.71 -27.92
N ILE A 169 -10.93 10.91 -27.25
CA ILE A 169 -9.54 11.26 -26.96
C ILE A 169 -8.75 11.29 -28.28
N GLU A 170 -8.91 10.27 -29.11
CA GLU A 170 -8.31 10.22 -30.46
C GLU A 170 -8.79 11.38 -31.33
N GLU A 171 -10.05 11.77 -31.23
CA GLU A 171 -10.57 12.92 -31.99
C GLU A 171 -9.94 14.26 -31.57
N LEU A 172 -9.62 14.41 -30.28
CA LEU A 172 -9.08 15.65 -29.70
C LEU A 172 -7.56 15.78 -29.86
N ILE A 173 -6.83 14.69 -29.63
CA ILE A 173 -5.37 14.68 -29.53
C ILE A 173 -4.70 13.49 -30.26
N GLY A 174 -5.49 12.64 -30.92
CA GLY A 174 -4.96 11.59 -31.79
C GLY A 174 -4.32 12.20 -33.03
N GLU A 175 -3.21 11.60 -33.46
CA GLU A 175 -2.43 11.99 -34.62
C GLU A 175 -3.12 11.62 -35.95
#